data_AF-A0A8F5GSH0-F1
#
_entry.id   AF-A0A8F5GSH0-F1
#
_cell.length_a   1.000
_cell.length_b   1.000
_cell.length_c   1.000
_cell.angle_alpha   90.00
_cell.angle_beta   90.00
_cell.angle_gamma   90.00
#
_symmetry.space_group_name_H-M   'P 1'
#
loop_
_entity.id
_entity.type
_entity.pdbx_description
1 polymer ?
#
loop_
_entity_poly.entity_id
_entity_poly.type
_entity_poly.pdbx_seq_one_letter_code
_entity_poly.pdbx_strand_id
1 'polypeptide(L)'
;MSELNNKIKRCFGDYAVDKRLTYELELAKLPRYVAEYLISEFMGISNNWENRLREFIRDYYYEPEEKELVKHKIVTEGMIKLIDELRVYVDIHTNSHIGVIQSMDLWADVPLDIVEKNRATLITGMWGLITLKKTEVSKEVSEGVKSLSLTVIDFKPFQAPDNDPKILEEARQCFTLDEWIEVLINSIGLDPNVYSSRQRLILLSRLIPLVEGNVNLIEFGPRQTGKTYLYRNVSNYVRIISGGTISPATLFYNLRTRVHGELAVKDTVAFDEISKVRFPNPDEMIGKLKDYMESGQYERGDKRVTSDSSLVFMGNIAVELSENGYVPVEDLTYVLPEPMRDSALIDRIHGLLPGWELPKISQTKYHLSKNYGIASDYLAEAIHSMRKETSATLVNQHVEFSENFKIRDEKAFKKTFSGLFKLLFPDKSFNKNELINIINLSLEYRQRVRDWLHRLEPGEFQNEKLSVKLKS
;
A
#
# COMPACT_ATOMS: atom_id res chain seq x y z
N MET A 1 -27.44 1.75 -14.87
CA MET A 1 -26.01 2.04 -14.59
C MET A 1 -25.91 3.54 -14.37
N SER A 2 -25.30 4.02 -13.29
CA SER A 2 -25.22 5.47 -12.99
C SER A 2 -24.42 6.22 -14.07
N GLU A 3 -24.64 7.52 -14.21
CA GLU A 3 -23.88 8.37 -15.13
C GLU A 3 -22.37 8.29 -14.86
N LEU A 4 -21.98 8.29 -13.59
CA LEU A 4 -20.59 8.11 -13.15
C LEU A 4 -20.01 6.77 -13.62
N ASN A 5 -20.76 5.66 -13.52
CA ASN A 5 -20.28 4.34 -13.96
C ASN A 5 -20.03 4.31 -15.49
N ASN A 6 -20.90 4.94 -16.28
CA ASN A 6 -20.70 5.04 -17.73
C ASN A 6 -19.46 5.88 -18.06
N LYS A 7 -19.23 6.96 -17.30
CA LYS A 7 -18.07 7.84 -17.44
C LYS A 7 -16.76 7.14 -17.09
N ILE A 8 -16.74 6.36 -16.00
CA ILE A 8 -15.58 5.53 -15.62
C ILE A 8 -15.25 4.54 -16.74
N LYS A 9 -16.24 3.78 -17.23
CA LYS A 9 -16.03 2.84 -18.35
C LYS A 9 -15.48 3.52 -19.59
N ARG A 10 -15.99 4.69 -19.94
CA ARG A 10 -15.56 5.43 -21.12
C ARG A 10 -14.12 5.94 -20.99
N CYS A 11 -13.74 6.49 -19.84
CA CYS A 11 -12.42 7.11 -19.65
C CYS A 11 -11.33 6.11 -19.25
N PHE A 12 -11.69 4.95 -18.67
CA PHE A 12 -10.71 3.92 -18.26
C PHE A 12 -10.74 2.65 -19.11
N GLY A 13 -11.75 2.40 -19.94
CA GLY A 13 -11.79 1.20 -20.80
C GLY A 13 -11.57 -0.09 -20.01
N ASP A 14 -10.54 -0.83 -20.37
CA ASP A 14 -10.15 -2.12 -19.75
C ASP A 14 -9.68 -1.96 -18.28
N TYR A 15 -9.36 -0.75 -17.83
CA TYR A 15 -9.00 -0.44 -16.45
C TYR A 15 -10.23 -0.14 -15.57
N ALA A 16 -11.45 -0.16 -16.12
CA ALA A 16 -12.69 0.03 -15.39
C ALA A 16 -13.27 -1.32 -14.90
N VAL A 17 -13.19 -1.59 -13.60
CA VAL A 17 -13.64 -2.85 -13.00
C VAL A 17 -14.90 -2.66 -12.16
N ASP A 18 -15.86 -3.58 -12.27
CA ASP A 18 -17.04 -3.61 -11.39
C ASP A 18 -16.65 -4.13 -10.01
N LYS A 19 -16.57 -3.22 -9.03
CA LYS A 19 -16.08 -3.52 -7.68
C LYS A 19 -17.05 -4.39 -6.87
N ARG A 20 -18.27 -4.62 -7.35
CA ARG A 20 -19.23 -5.54 -6.71
C ARG A 20 -18.82 -7.00 -6.85
N LEU A 21 -18.37 -7.35 -8.05
CA LEU A 21 -18.19 -8.74 -8.45
C LEU A 21 -17.13 -9.44 -7.61
N THR A 22 -16.12 -8.71 -7.13
CA THR A 22 -15.11 -9.24 -6.22
C THR A 22 -15.71 -9.73 -4.89
N TYR A 23 -16.79 -9.12 -4.41
CA TYR A 23 -17.43 -9.49 -3.16
C TYR A 23 -18.52 -10.55 -3.37
N GLU A 24 -19.28 -10.44 -4.46
CA GLU A 24 -20.38 -11.36 -4.76
C GLU A 24 -19.89 -12.76 -5.15
N LEU A 25 -18.75 -12.83 -5.84
CA LEU A 25 -18.25 -14.11 -6.33
C LEU A 25 -17.54 -14.94 -5.27
N GLU A 26 -17.10 -14.33 -4.17
CA GLU A 26 -16.25 -14.96 -3.14
C GLU A 26 -15.22 -15.89 -3.79
N LEU A 27 -14.47 -15.34 -4.75
CA LEU A 27 -13.34 -16.05 -5.34
C LEU A 27 -12.40 -16.43 -4.18
N ALA A 28 -11.72 -17.58 -4.31
CA ALA A 28 -10.85 -18.18 -3.29
C ALA A 28 -9.92 -17.17 -2.58
N LYS A 29 -9.09 -17.59 -1.61
CA LYS A 29 -8.20 -16.71 -0.81
C LYS A 29 -7.13 -15.90 -1.61
N LEU A 30 -7.31 -15.73 -2.92
CA LEU A 30 -6.60 -14.84 -3.84
C LEU A 30 -6.59 -13.38 -3.36
N PRO A 31 -5.50 -12.66 -3.63
CA PRO A 31 -5.48 -11.21 -3.46
C PRO A 31 -6.55 -10.51 -4.30
N ARG A 32 -7.07 -9.39 -3.80
CA ARG A 32 -8.18 -8.68 -4.44
C ARG A 32 -7.87 -8.20 -5.86
N TYR A 33 -6.68 -7.68 -6.11
CA TYR A 33 -6.29 -7.24 -7.46
C TYR A 33 -6.23 -8.41 -8.46
N VAL A 34 -5.85 -9.60 -8.01
CA VAL A 34 -5.87 -10.83 -8.84
C VAL A 34 -7.30 -11.20 -9.18
N ALA A 35 -8.21 -11.16 -8.20
CA ALA A 35 -9.62 -11.40 -8.42
C ALA A 35 -10.22 -10.40 -9.42
N GLU A 36 -9.90 -9.11 -9.29
CA GLU A 36 -10.35 -8.05 -10.22
C GLU A 36 -9.87 -8.31 -11.65
N TYR A 37 -8.58 -8.64 -11.83
CA TYR A 37 -8.01 -8.98 -13.12
C TYR A 37 -8.72 -10.17 -13.77
N LEU A 38 -8.86 -11.28 -13.03
CA LEU A 38 -9.48 -12.49 -13.56
C LEU A 38 -10.96 -12.30 -13.92
N ILE A 39 -11.70 -11.52 -13.13
CA ILE A 39 -13.09 -11.16 -13.47
C ILE A 39 -13.12 -10.40 -14.80
N SER A 40 -12.28 -9.37 -14.95
CA SER A 40 -12.22 -8.56 -16.17
C SER A 40 -11.91 -9.42 -17.39
N GLU A 41 -10.87 -10.25 -17.31
CA GLU A 41 -10.42 -11.13 -18.39
C GLU A 41 -11.54 -12.09 -18.83
N PHE A 42 -12.19 -12.76 -17.87
CA PHE A 42 -13.20 -13.77 -18.20
C PHE A 42 -14.50 -13.15 -18.73
N MET A 43 -14.89 -11.98 -18.21
CA MET A 43 -16.06 -11.23 -18.69
C MET A 43 -15.98 -10.90 -20.18
N GLY A 44 -14.78 -10.62 -20.71
CA GLY A 44 -14.57 -10.34 -22.13
C GLY A 44 -14.74 -11.55 -23.06
N ILE A 45 -14.70 -12.78 -22.53
CA ILE A 45 -14.58 -14.01 -23.33
C ILE A 45 -15.92 -14.73 -23.52
N SER A 46 -16.85 -14.68 -22.54
CA SER A 46 -18.05 -15.53 -22.58
C SER A 46 -19.23 -14.97 -21.80
N ASN A 47 -20.45 -15.26 -22.25
CA ASN A 47 -21.67 -15.00 -21.48
C ASN A 47 -21.79 -15.90 -20.22
N ASN A 48 -21.07 -17.02 -20.16
CA ASN A 48 -21.02 -17.92 -18.98
C ASN A 48 -19.67 -17.80 -18.24
N TRP A 49 -19.11 -16.58 -18.20
CA TRP A 49 -17.79 -16.32 -17.66
C TRP A 49 -17.66 -16.70 -16.19
N GLU A 50 -18.71 -16.51 -15.37
CA GLU A 50 -18.67 -16.81 -13.93
C GLU A 50 -18.33 -18.27 -13.65
N ASN A 51 -19.03 -19.19 -14.33
CA ASN A 51 -18.80 -20.62 -14.16
C ASN A 51 -17.41 -21.01 -14.66
N ARG A 52 -16.97 -20.48 -15.81
CA ARG A 52 -15.62 -20.73 -16.34
C ARG A 52 -14.53 -20.21 -15.42
N LEU A 53 -14.74 -19.06 -14.78
CA LEU A 53 -13.80 -18.50 -13.82
C LEU A 53 -13.71 -19.38 -12.57
N ARG A 54 -14.85 -19.86 -12.06
CA ARG A 54 -14.88 -20.80 -10.92
C ARG A 54 -14.18 -22.12 -11.25
N GLU A 55 -14.40 -22.66 -12.46
CA GLU A 55 -13.69 -23.85 -12.95
C GLU A 55 -12.19 -23.58 -13.05
N PHE A 56 -11.79 -22.46 -13.67
CA PHE A 56 -10.38 -22.07 -13.78
C PHE A 56 -9.69 -21.97 -12.43
N ILE A 57 -10.32 -21.31 -11.45
CA ILE A 57 -9.75 -21.20 -10.10
C ILE A 57 -9.69 -22.58 -9.45
N ARG A 58 -10.74 -23.39 -9.52
CA ARG A 58 -10.75 -24.73 -8.91
C ARG A 58 -9.66 -25.64 -9.50
N ASP A 59 -9.37 -25.51 -10.79
CA ASP A 59 -8.46 -26.41 -11.49
C ASP A 59 -6.98 -26.01 -11.31
N TYR A 60 -6.71 -24.72 -11.08
CA TYR A 60 -5.35 -24.18 -11.04
C TYR A 60 -4.93 -23.50 -9.72
N TYR A 61 -5.85 -23.09 -8.85
CA TYR A 61 -5.49 -22.54 -7.54
C TYR A 61 -5.43 -23.66 -6.49
N TYR A 62 -4.31 -23.75 -5.79
CA TYR A 62 -4.07 -24.73 -4.73
C TYR A 62 -3.85 -23.99 -3.41
N GLU A 63 -4.44 -24.47 -2.32
CA GLU A 63 -4.14 -23.95 -0.99
C GLU A 63 -2.77 -24.45 -0.49
N PRO A 64 -2.08 -23.73 0.41
CA PRO A 64 -0.77 -24.16 0.93
C PRO A 64 -0.77 -25.57 1.55
N GLU A 65 -1.91 -26.02 2.08
CA GLU A 65 -2.12 -27.38 2.60
C GLU A 65 -2.03 -28.45 1.51
N GLU A 66 -2.30 -28.10 0.25
CA GLU A 66 -2.28 -28.98 -0.92
C GLU A 66 -0.89 -29.08 -1.58
N LYS A 67 0.15 -28.50 -0.98
CA LYS A 67 1.52 -28.50 -1.54
C LYS A 67 2.03 -29.90 -1.92
N GLU A 68 1.68 -30.93 -1.14
CA GLU A 68 2.11 -32.31 -1.42
C GLU A 68 1.32 -32.93 -2.59
N LEU A 69 0.08 -32.50 -2.82
CA LEU A 69 -0.68 -32.86 -4.02
C LEU A 69 -0.04 -32.25 -5.27
N VAL A 70 0.37 -30.98 -5.19
CA VAL A 70 1.10 -30.31 -6.28
C VAL A 70 2.40 -31.04 -6.59
N LYS A 71 3.20 -31.37 -5.57
CA LYS A 71 4.44 -32.14 -5.74
C LYS A 71 4.18 -33.53 -6.32
N HIS A 72 3.14 -34.23 -5.87
CA HIS A 72 2.73 -35.51 -6.42
C HIS A 72 2.44 -35.39 -7.93
N LYS A 73 1.60 -34.44 -8.34
CA LYS A 73 1.27 -34.20 -9.76
C LYS A 73 2.52 -33.90 -10.60
N ILE A 74 3.43 -33.07 -10.09
CA ILE A 74 4.72 -32.80 -10.76
C ILE A 74 5.52 -34.08 -10.95
N VAL A 75 5.56 -34.97 -9.96
CA VAL A 75 6.31 -36.23 -10.03
C VAL A 75 5.66 -37.22 -11.00
N THR A 76 4.33 -37.32 -11.02
CA THR A 76 3.61 -38.32 -11.83
C THR A 76 3.34 -37.87 -13.26
N GLU A 77 3.01 -36.59 -13.46
CA GLU A 77 2.62 -36.03 -14.76
C GLU A 77 3.76 -35.25 -15.44
N GLY A 78 4.80 -34.88 -14.68
CA GLY A 78 5.99 -34.18 -15.20
C GLY A 78 5.77 -32.70 -15.51
N MET A 79 4.53 -32.20 -15.46
CA MET A 79 4.18 -30.81 -15.73
C MET A 79 2.92 -30.43 -14.94
N ILE A 80 2.84 -29.19 -14.50
CA ILE A 80 1.65 -28.66 -13.82
C ILE A 80 1.45 -27.18 -14.17
N LYS A 81 0.19 -26.74 -14.13
CA LYS A 81 -0.18 -25.32 -14.12
C LYS A 81 -0.79 -24.98 -12.77
N LEU A 82 -0.38 -23.84 -12.20
CA LEU A 82 -0.91 -23.37 -10.94
C LEU A 82 -0.95 -21.84 -10.87
N ILE A 83 -1.92 -21.31 -10.14
CA ILE A 83 -2.05 -19.87 -9.84
C ILE A 83 -1.29 -19.58 -8.57
N ASP A 84 -0.24 -18.76 -8.65
CA ASP A 84 0.52 -18.34 -7.47
C ASP A 84 1.38 -17.10 -7.75
N GLU A 85 2.08 -16.64 -6.72
CA GLU A 85 3.12 -15.63 -6.81
C GLU A 85 4.45 -16.25 -7.25
N LEU A 86 4.99 -15.75 -8.36
CA LEU A 86 6.35 -16.04 -8.81
C LEU A 86 7.28 -14.91 -8.39
N ARG A 87 8.28 -15.22 -7.55
CA ARG A 87 9.38 -14.31 -7.21
C ARG A 87 10.71 -14.85 -7.72
N VAL A 88 11.48 -14.05 -8.43
CA VAL A 88 12.74 -14.47 -9.06
C VAL A 88 13.93 -13.85 -8.35
N TYR A 89 14.94 -14.67 -8.06
CA TYR A 89 16.22 -14.27 -7.52
C TYR A 89 17.32 -14.57 -8.53
N VAL A 90 18.33 -13.71 -8.62
CA VAL A 90 19.47 -13.91 -9.51
C VAL A 90 20.63 -14.49 -8.71
N ASP A 91 21.10 -15.66 -9.11
CA ASP A 91 22.37 -16.21 -8.63
C ASP A 91 23.47 -15.93 -9.65
N ILE A 92 24.34 -14.99 -9.32
CA ILE A 92 25.46 -14.55 -10.18
C ILE A 92 26.54 -15.64 -10.26
N HIS A 93 26.68 -16.52 -9.25
CA HIS A 93 27.67 -17.59 -9.28
C HIS A 93 27.31 -18.66 -10.30
N THR A 94 26.02 -18.98 -10.39
CA THR A 94 25.50 -20.00 -11.32
C THR A 94 24.91 -19.39 -12.59
N ASN A 95 24.96 -18.06 -12.76
CA ASN A 95 24.30 -17.31 -13.83
C ASN A 95 22.84 -17.75 -14.06
N SER A 96 22.12 -18.06 -12.98
CA SER A 96 20.79 -18.66 -13.02
C SER A 96 19.75 -17.75 -12.39
N HIS A 97 18.53 -17.83 -12.89
CA HIS A 97 17.38 -17.11 -12.33
C HIS A 97 16.49 -18.12 -11.62
N ILE A 98 16.35 -17.97 -10.31
CA ILE A 98 15.69 -18.93 -9.44
C ILE A 98 14.34 -18.36 -9.05
N GLY A 99 13.28 -18.94 -9.60
CA GLY A 99 11.89 -18.70 -9.24
C GLY A 99 11.55 -19.40 -7.93
N VAL A 100 10.87 -18.69 -7.05
CA VAL A 100 10.39 -19.15 -5.75
C VAL A 100 8.86 -19.02 -5.74
N ILE A 101 8.20 -20.15 -5.46
CA ILE A 101 6.74 -20.23 -5.27
C ILE A 101 6.53 -20.67 -3.83
N GLN A 102 6.35 -19.69 -2.94
CA GLN A 102 6.53 -19.86 -1.51
C GLN A 102 5.45 -20.71 -0.85
N SER A 103 4.19 -20.51 -1.24
CA SER A 103 3.01 -21.27 -0.80
C SER A 103 3.15 -22.79 -1.00
N MET A 104 3.83 -23.19 -2.08
CA MET A 104 4.02 -24.59 -2.49
C MET A 104 5.38 -25.17 -2.07
N ASP A 105 6.27 -24.35 -1.49
CA ASP A 105 7.67 -24.70 -1.20
C ASP A 105 8.40 -25.25 -2.44
N LEU A 106 8.25 -24.56 -3.58
CA LEU A 106 8.86 -24.93 -4.85
C LEU A 106 9.87 -23.89 -5.31
N TRP A 107 10.96 -24.41 -5.91
CA TRP A 107 11.99 -23.64 -6.59
C TRP A 107 12.16 -24.14 -8.01
N ALA A 108 12.27 -23.22 -8.96
CA ALA A 108 12.38 -23.54 -10.37
C ALA A 108 13.36 -22.60 -11.07
N ASP A 109 14.08 -23.12 -12.06
CA ASP A 109 14.84 -22.31 -13.00
C ASP A 109 13.88 -21.48 -13.86
N VAL A 110 14.18 -20.21 -14.07
CA VAL A 110 13.34 -19.30 -14.87
C VAL A 110 14.14 -18.85 -16.10
N PRO A 111 13.69 -19.20 -17.31
CA PRO A 111 14.31 -18.72 -18.54
C PRO A 111 14.39 -17.19 -18.61
N LEU A 112 15.47 -16.68 -19.18
CA LEU A 112 15.75 -15.24 -19.27
C LEU A 112 14.61 -14.47 -19.97
N ASP A 113 14.02 -15.03 -21.01
CA ASP A 113 12.95 -14.39 -21.77
C ASP A 113 11.67 -14.20 -20.93
N ILE A 114 11.37 -15.14 -20.02
CA ILE A 114 10.28 -15.01 -19.06
C ILE A 114 10.59 -13.90 -18.06
N VAL A 115 11.82 -13.86 -17.53
CA VAL A 115 12.25 -12.83 -16.58
C VAL A 115 12.20 -11.43 -17.22
N GLU A 116 12.71 -11.28 -18.44
CA GLU A 116 12.78 -9.99 -19.14
C GLU A 116 11.40 -9.40 -19.45
N LYS A 117 10.43 -10.26 -19.78
CA LYS A 117 9.03 -9.87 -19.98
C LYS A 117 8.32 -9.55 -18.66
N ASN A 118 8.76 -10.12 -17.54
CA ASN A 118 8.09 -10.06 -16.25
C ASN A 118 9.02 -9.50 -15.16
N ARG A 119 9.61 -8.32 -15.40
CA ARG A 119 10.65 -7.74 -14.53
C ARG A 119 10.22 -7.54 -13.08
N ALA A 120 8.93 -7.31 -12.82
CA ALA A 120 8.43 -7.15 -11.45
C ALA A 120 8.58 -8.42 -10.61
N THR A 121 8.74 -9.61 -11.21
CA THR A 121 9.11 -10.85 -10.49
C THR A 121 10.44 -10.72 -9.74
N LEU A 122 11.38 -9.89 -10.21
CA LEU A 122 12.69 -9.67 -9.59
C LEU A 122 12.65 -8.73 -8.37
N ILE A 123 11.61 -7.91 -8.27
CA ILE A 123 11.52 -6.84 -7.26
C ILE A 123 10.54 -7.25 -6.17
N THR A 124 9.26 -7.37 -6.55
CA THR A 124 8.15 -7.58 -5.61
C THR A 124 7.57 -8.98 -5.68
N GLY A 125 7.81 -9.72 -6.76
CA GLY A 125 7.01 -10.89 -7.11
C GLY A 125 5.79 -10.50 -7.95
N MET A 126 5.23 -11.46 -8.69
CA MET A 126 4.02 -11.27 -9.50
C MET A 126 3.11 -12.48 -9.38
N TRP A 127 1.83 -12.24 -9.14
CA TRP A 127 0.81 -13.28 -9.26
C TRP A 127 0.52 -13.58 -10.72
N GLY A 128 0.34 -14.86 -11.04
CA GLY A 128 0.02 -15.28 -12.38
C GLY A 128 -0.25 -16.78 -12.48
N LEU A 129 -0.56 -17.22 -13.71
CA LEU A 129 -0.62 -18.64 -14.04
C LEU A 129 0.80 -19.11 -14.38
N ILE A 130 1.37 -19.93 -13.50
CA ILE A 130 2.71 -20.48 -13.63
C ILE A 130 2.59 -21.88 -14.21
N THR A 131 3.32 -22.15 -15.30
CA THR A 131 3.46 -23.49 -15.86
C THR A 131 4.84 -24.03 -15.52
N LEU A 132 4.87 -25.07 -14.69
CA LEU A 132 6.09 -25.75 -14.27
C LEU A 132 6.25 -27.06 -15.03
N LYS A 133 7.49 -27.35 -15.42
CA LYS A 133 7.88 -28.65 -15.98
C LYS A 133 9.04 -29.23 -15.20
N LYS A 134 8.97 -30.52 -14.92
CA LYS A 134 10.08 -31.28 -14.34
C LYS A 134 11.20 -31.41 -15.36
N THR A 135 12.43 -31.09 -14.95
CA THR A 135 13.63 -31.27 -15.76
C THR A 135 14.34 -32.56 -15.37
N GLU A 136 14.90 -33.24 -16.37
CA GLU A 136 15.67 -34.48 -16.17
C GLU A 136 17.06 -34.21 -15.59
N VAL A 137 17.60 -33.01 -15.82
CA VAL A 137 18.90 -32.57 -15.30
C VAL A 137 18.66 -31.68 -14.09
N SER A 138 19.08 -32.17 -12.93
CA SER A 138 19.06 -31.42 -11.68
C SER A 138 20.22 -30.41 -11.67
N LYS A 139 19.93 -29.10 -11.69
CA LYS A 139 20.99 -28.08 -11.54
C LYS A 139 21.32 -27.91 -10.06
N GLU A 140 22.58 -28.04 -9.68
CA GLU A 140 23.05 -27.68 -8.34
C GLU A 140 23.07 -26.15 -8.21
N VAL A 141 22.47 -25.64 -7.14
CA VAL A 141 22.54 -24.22 -6.75
C VAL A 141 23.61 -24.12 -5.66
N SER A 142 24.34 -22.98 -5.64
CA SER A 142 25.47 -22.75 -4.74
C SER A 142 25.19 -23.07 -3.26
N GLU A 143 26.24 -23.55 -2.56
CA GLU A 143 26.35 -23.90 -1.13
C GLU A 143 25.06 -24.37 -0.42
N GLY A 144 24.71 -25.65 -0.59
CA GLY A 144 23.75 -26.36 0.27
C GLY A 144 22.27 -26.21 -0.08
N VAL A 145 21.95 -25.55 -1.20
CA VAL A 145 20.57 -25.34 -1.66
C VAL A 145 20.13 -26.46 -2.62
N LYS A 146 18.90 -26.97 -2.39
CA LYS A 146 18.26 -28.09 -3.10
C LYS A 146 18.49 -28.04 -4.61
N SER A 147 18.76 -29.19 -5.23
CA SER A 147 18.88 -29.31 -6.68
C SER A 147 17.60 -28.86 -7.40
N LEU A 148 17.70 -27.95 -8.37
CA LEU A 148 16.54 -27.49 -9.15
C LEU A 148 16.18 -28.55 -10.18
N SER A 149 15.04 -29.21 -9.96
CA SER A 149 14.45 -30.21 -10.87
C SER A 149 13.20 -29.69 -11.59
N LEU A 150 12.98 -28.38 -11.55
CA LEU A 150 11.83 -27.70 -12.15
C LEU A 150 12.28 -26.50 -12.98
N THR A 151 11.55 -26.23 -14.06
CA THR A 151 11.69 -25.03 -14.87
C THR A 151 10.32 -24.39 -15.08
N VAL A 152 10.25 -23.07 -14.96
CA VAL A 152 9.09 -22.28 -15.41
C VAL A 152 9.15 -22.21 -16.93
N ILE A 153 8.21 -22.86 -17.60
CA ILE A 153 8.17 -22.89 -19.07
C ILE A 153 7.20 -21.88 -19.67
N ASP A 154 6.26 -21.38 -18.86
CA ASP A 154 5.35 -20.31 -19.23
C ASP A 154 4.87 -19.59 -17.96
N PHE A 155 4.65 -18.28 -18.07
CA PHE A 155 4.14 -17.45 -16.99
C PHE A 155 3.23 -16.36 -17.58
N LYS A 156 1.93 -16.43 -17.25
CA LYS A 156 0.95 -15.39 -17.58
C LYS A 156 0.68 -14.54 -16.34
N PRO A 157 1.21 -13.31 -16.24
CA PRO A 157 0.95 -12.44 -15.10
C PRO A 157 -0.52 -12.01 -15.05
N PHE A 158 -1.05 -11.86 -13.85
CA PHE A 158 -2.39 -11.33 -13.59
C PHE A 158 -2.30 -9.84 -13.26
N GLN A 159 -1.96 -9.05 -14.28
CA GLN A 159 -1.77 -7.61 -14.18
C GLN A 159 -2.40 -6.90 -15.38
N ALA A 160 -2.82 -5.67 -15.16
CA ALA A 160 -3.35 -4.78 -16.18
C ALA A 160 -2.34 -4.60 -17.34
N PRO A 161 -2.82 -4.38 -18.57
CA PRO A 161 -1.97 -4.39 -19.76
C PRO A 161 -0.87 -3.32 -19.79
N ASP A 162 -1.18 -2.13 -19.26
CA ASP A 162 -0.29 -0.98 -19.15
C ASP A 162 -0.32 -0.46 -17.70
N ASN A 163 0.80 0.09 -17.25
CA ASN A 163 1.00 0.70 -15.95
C ASN A 163 1.43 2.18 -16.04
N ASP A 164 1.29 2.81 -17.21
CA ASP A 164 1.60 4.23 -17.41
C ASP A 164 0.68 5.13 -16.55
N PRO A 165 1.22 5.91 -15.59
CA PRO A 165 0.43 6.83 -14.79
C PRO A 165 -0.30 7.91 -15.62
N LYS A 166 0.12 8.16 -16.87
CA LYS A 166 -0.57 9.12 -17.76
C LYS A 166 -2.04 8.78 -18.01
N ILE A 167 -2.40 7.50 -18.01
CA ILE A 167 -3.81 7.10 -18.15
C ILE A 167 -4.64 7.70 -17.00
N LEU A 168 -4.07 7.80 -15.79
CA LEU A 168 -4.72 8.42 -14.64
C LEU A 168 -4.85 9.93 -14.82
N GLU A 169 -3.81 10.59 -15.33
CA GLU A 169 -3.79 12.03 -15.60
C GLU A 169 -4.81 12.42 -16.70
N GLU A 170 -4.85 11.68 -17.81
CA GLU A 170 -5.79 11.91 -18.90
C GLU A 170 -7.23 11.65 -18.46
N ALA A 171 -7.47 10.54 -17.73
CA ALA A 171 -8.80 10.23 -17.22
C ALA A 171 -9.30 11.26 -16.21
N ARG A 172 -8.41 11.85 -15.38
CA ARG A 172 -8.78 12.88 -14.40
C ARG A 172 -9.51 14.06 -15.03
N GLN A 173 -9.16 14.46 -16.25
CA GLN A 173 -9.79 15.57 -16.99
C GLN A 173 -11.25 15.31 -17.33
N CYS A 174 -11.67 14.04 -17.36
CA CYS A 174 -13.07 13.71 -17.57
C CYS A 174 -13.94 14.18 -16.39
N PHE A 175 -13.43 14.20 -15.16
CA PHE A 175 -14.23 14.25 -13.93
C PHE A 175 -14.19 15.62 -13.23
N THR A 176 -15.29 15.99 -12.56
CA THR A 176 -15.21 17.01 -11.50
C THR A 176 -14.41 16.47 -10.31
N LEU A 177 -13.95 17.34 -9.40
CA LEU A 177 -13.23 16.86 -8.21
C LEU A 177 -14.10 15.93 -7.34
N ASP A 178 -15.38 16.25 -7.16
CA ASP A 178 -16.29 15.41 -6.37
C ASP A 178 -16.48 14.03 -7.00
N GLU A 179 -16.72 13.98 -8.32
CA GLU A 179 -16.78 12.71 -9.05
C GLU A 179 -15.45 11.94 -8.94
N TRP A 180 -14.31 12.62 -9.06
CA TRP A 180 -12.99 12.00 -8.96
C TRP A 180 -12.75 11.37 -7.59
N ILE A 181 -13.12 12.07 -6.51
CA ILE A 181 -13.08 11.53 -5.15
C ILE A 181 -13.94 10.27 -5.06
N GLU A 182 -15.13 10.26 -5.65
CA GLU A 182 -15.99 9.07 -5.68
C GLU A 182 -15.36 7.92 -6.48
N VAL A 183 -14.70 8.20 -7.61
CA VAL A 183 -13.95 7.20 -8.38
C VAL A 183 -12.86 6.58 -7.51
N LEU A 184 -12.05 7.39 -6.81
CA LEU A 184 -10.98 6.88 -5.94
C LEU A 184 -11.51 6.05 -4.77
N ILE A 185 -12.61 6.49 -4.13
CA ILE A 185 -13.25 5.75 -3.04
C ILE A 185 -13.84 4.42 -3.53
N ASN A 186 -14.48 4.41 -4.70
CA ASN A 186 -14.94 3.18 -5.36
C ASN A 186 -13.75 2.25 -5.64
N SER A 187 -12.62 2.79 -6.09
CA SER A 187 -11.42 2.04 -6.47
C SER A 187 -10.80 1.27 -5.31
N ILE A 188 -10.77 1.88 -4.10
CA ILE A 188 -10.38 1.19 -2.86
C ILE A 188 -11.47 0.25 -2.33
N GLY A 189 -12.65 0.20 -2.97
CA GLY A 189 -13.73 -0.74 -2.69
C GLY A 189 -14.77 -0.31 -1.68
N LEU A 190 -14.84 0.98 -1.35
CA LEU A 190 -15.82 1.53 -0.42
C LEU A 190 -16.92 2.29 -1.16
N ASP A 191 -18.14 2.33 -0.60
CA ASP A 191 -19.24 3.13 -1.16
C ASP A 191 -19.09 4.60 -0.74
N PRO A 192 -18.89 5.56 -1.67
CA PRO A 192 -18.72 6.96 -1.34
C PRO A 192 -19.95 7.60 -0.67
N ASN A 193 -21.15 7.06 -0.90
CA ASN A 193 -22.38 7.64 -0.35
C ASN A 193 -22.52 7.48 1.17
N VAL A 194 -21.68 6.63 1.78
CA VAL A 194 -21.66 6.39 3.22
C VAL A 194 -20.86 7.45 3.97
N TYR A 195 -20.00 8.19 3.26
CA TYR A 195 -19.04 9.10 3.85
C TYR A 195 -19.35 10.54 3.46
N SER A 196 -19.26 11.45 4.44
CA SER A 196 -19.27 12.90 4.17
C SER A 196 -18.04 13.32 3.36
N SER A 197 -18.07 14.50 2.74
CA SER A 197 -16.93 15.02 1.97
C SER A 197 -15.62 15.01 2.78
N ARG A 198 -15.70 15.35 4.07
CA ARG A 198 -14.55 15.28 4.99
C ARG A 198 -14.06 13.85 5.21
N GLN A 199 -14.96 12.91 5.47
CA GLN A 199 -14.60 11.51 5.69
C GLN A 199 -13.99 10.87 4.43
N ARG A 200 -14.47 11.23 3.23
CA ARG A 200 -13.88 10.80 1.96
C ARG A 200 -12.42 11.24 1.85
N LEU A 201 -12.11 12.49 2.20
CA LEU A 201 -10.73 12.98 2.20
C LEU A 201 -9.84 12.30 3.25
N ILE A 202 -10.36 12.01 4.45
CA ILE A 202 -9.63 11.24 5.47
C ILE A 202 -9.33 9.81 4.98
N LEU A 203 -10.28 9.16 4.30
CA LEU A 203 -10.08 7.85 3.68
C LEU A 203 -8.98 7.88 2.63
N LEU A 204 -9.03 8.85 1.70
CA LEU A 204 -8.02 9.01 0.67
C LEU A 204 -6.65 9.39 1.24
N SER A 205 -6.60 10.05 2.40
CA SER A 205 -5.35 10.37 3.09
C SER A 205 -4.55 9.14 3.50
N ARG A 206 -5.21 7.96 3.63
CA ARG A 206 -4.51 6.69 3.84
C ARG A 206 -3.66 6.25 2.64
N LEU A 207 -3.88 6.82 1.46
CA LEU A 207 -3.09 6.55 0.26
C LEU A 207 -1.87 7.45 0.12
N ILE A 208 -1.76 8.54 0.89
CA ILE A 208 -0.61 9.46 0.88
C ILE A 208 0.73 8.70 0.96
N PRO A 209 0.93 7.72 1.87
CA PRO A 209 2.17 6.98 1.99
C PRO A 209 2.56 6.17 0.76
N LEU A 210 1.59 5.86 -0.12
CA LEU A 210 1.77 5.07 -1.33
C LEU A 210 2.12 5.94 -2.53
N VAL A 211 1.58 7.15 -2.60
CA VAL A 211 1.82 8.07 -3.72
C VAL A 211 3.01 9.01 -3.47
N GLU A 212 3.36 9.30 -2.22
CA GLU A 212 4.49 10.16 -1.84
C GLU A 212 5.49 9.37 -1.00
N GLY A 213 6.77 9.50 -1.35
CA GLY A 213 7.86 8.84 -0.66
C GLY A 213 8.19 9.46 0.71
N ASN A 214 8.63 8.63 1.64
CA ASN A 214 9.09 8.96 2.98
C ASN A 214 8.07 9.80 3.75
N VAL A 215 6.82 9.32 3.79
CA VAL A 215 5.78 9.92 4.62
C VAL A 215 5.61 9.10 5.90
N ASN A 216 5.70 9.76 7.05
CA ASN A 216 5.45 9.15 8.35
C ASN A 216 4.05 9.57 8.82
N LEU A 217 3.08 8.66 8.78
CA LEU A 217 1.72 8.90 9.25
C LEU A 217 1.40 8.08 10.49
N ILE A 218 0.49 8.61 11.30
CA ILE A 218 -0.15 7.84 12.36
C ILE A 218 -1.66 7.99 12.24
N GLU A 219 -2.39 6.89 12.40
CA GLU A 219 -3.84 6.87 12.40
C GLU A 219 -4.35 6.16 13.66
N PHE A 220 -5.20 6.87 14.41
CA PHE A 220 -5.96 6.26 15.49
C PHE A 220 -7.44 6.29 15.15
N GLY A 221 -8.14 5.20 15.47
CA GLY A 221 -9.59 5.14 15.31
C GLY A 221 -10.15 3.87 15.91
N PRO A 222 -11.48 3.77 16.09
CA PRO A 222 -12.10 2.58 16.65
C PRO A 222 -11.84 1.35 15.76
N ARG A 223 -12.11 0.17 16.30
CA ARG A 223 -12.07 -1.06 15.52
C ARG A 223 -13.05 -0.97 14.35
N GLN A 224 -12.75 -1.69 13.28
CA GLN A 224 -13.59 -1.81 12.08
C GLN A 224 -13.74 -0.52 11.25
N THR A 225 -12.75 0.37 11.23
CA THR A 225 -12.74 1.56 10.33
C THR A 225 -12.00 1.33 9.01
N GLY A 226 -11.65 0.08 8.69
CA GLY A 226 -10.99 -0.27 7.41
C GLY A 226 -9.49 0.01 7.31
N LYS A 227 -8.82 0.38 8.41
CA LYS A 227 -7.37 0.69 8.48
C LYS A 227 -6.51 -0.42 7.85
N THR A 228 -6.52 -1.61 8.46
CA THR A 228 -5.77 -2.78 7.97
C THR A 228 -6.25 -3.25 6.60
N TYR A 229 -7.56 -3.19 6.36
CA TYR A 229 -8.15 -3.68 5.11
C TYR A 229 -7.63 -2.91 3.90
N LEU A 230 -7.54 -1.57 3.98
CA LEU A 230 -7.04 -0.75 2.89
C LEU A 230 -5.58 -1.11 2.56
N TYR A 231 -4.68 -1.05 3.54
CA TYR A 231 -3.27 -1.35 3.33
C TYR A 231 -3.01 -2.79 2.85
N ARG A 232 -3.91 -3.72 3.14
CA ARG A 232 -3.76 -5.13 2.75
C ARG A 232 -4.12 -5.36 1.28
N ASN A 233 -5.05 -4.57 0.75
CA ASN A 233 -5.67 -4.84 -0.55
C ASN A 233 -5.32 -3.81 -1.62
N VAL A 234 -4.75 -2.67 -1.25
CA VAL A 234 -4.52 -1.56 -2.18
C VAL A 234 -3.27 -1.73 -3.05
N SER A 235 -2.23 -2.41 -2.57
CA SER A 235 -0.96 -2.51 -3.30
C SER A 235 -0.04 -3.61 -2.73
N ASN A 236 0.69 -4.29 -3.61
CA ASN A 236 1.73 -5.27 -3.26
C ASN A 236 3.02 -4.61 -2.72
N TYR A 237 3.15 -3.30 -2.88
CA TYR A 237 4.25 -2.50 -2.34
C TYR A 237 4.07 -2.18 -0.85
N VAL A 238 3.01 -2.69 -0.21
CA VAL A 238 2.76 -2.52 1.23
C VAL A 238 3.20 -3.75 2.02
N ARG A 239 3.93 -3.52 3.10
CA ARG A 239 4.15 -4.52 4.15
C ARG A 239 3.37 -4.17 5.39
N ILE A 240 2.44 -5.05 5.78
CA ILE A 240 1.74 -4.93 7.06
C ILE A 240 2.48 -5.76 8.11
N ILE A 241 2.70 -5.15 9.27
CA ILE A 241 3.19 -5.81 10.47
C ILE A 241 2.11 -5.72 11.54
N SER A 242 1.39 -6.82 11.78
CA SER A 242 0.29 -6.88 12.76
C SER A 242 0.81 -7.42 14.09
N GLY A 243 1.26 -6.51 14.96
CA GLY A 243 1.82 -6.84 16.27
C GLY A 243 3.05 -7.77 16.24
N GLY A 244 3.41 -8.28 17.41
CA GLY A 244 4.53 -9.21 17.56
C GLY A 244 5.89 -8.51 17.66
N THR A 245 6.93 -9.33 17.60
CA THR A 245 8.32 -8.88 17.84
C THR A 245 8.97 -8.46 16.53
N ILE A 246 9.36 -7.19 16.42
CA ILE A 246 9.97 -6.63 15.22
C ILE A 246 11.45 -6.36 15.47
N SER A 247 12.31 -7.01 14.69
CA SER A 247 13.75 -6.85 14.82
C SER A 247 14.28 -5.79 13.85
N PRO A 248 15.42 -5.14 14.15
CA PRO A 248 16.11 -4.29 13.19
C PRO A 248 16.53 -5.04 11.90
N ALA A 249 16.65 -6.38 11.93
CA ALA A 249 16.95 -7.17 10.74
C ALA A 249 15.78 -7.25 9.77
N THR A 250 14.56 -7.30 10.30
CA THR A 250 13.33 -7.34 9.51
C THR A 250 13.11 -6.02 8.78
N LEU A 251 13.32 -4.89 9.46
CA LEU A 251 13.02 -3.58 8.88
C LEU A 251 14.16 -2.97 8.07
N PHE A 252 15.40 -3.07 8.55
CA PHE A 252 16.53 -2.36 7.96
C PHE A 252 17.40 -3.28 7.09
N TYR A 253 18.19 -4.15 7.72
CA TYR A 253 19.13 -5.00 6.98
C TYR A 253 19.53 -6.21 7.81
N ASN A 254 19.48 -7.41 7.23
CA ASN A 254 19.90 -8.62 7.93
C ASN A 254 21.41 -8.86 7.74
N LEU A 255 22.20 -8.66 8.81
CA LEU A 255 23.66 -8.83 8.77
C LEU A 255 24.11 -10.27 8.49
N ARG A 256 23.30 -11.27 8.86
CA ARG A 256 23.64 -12.70 8.66
C ARG A 256 23.39 -13.12 7.22
N THR A 257 22.21 -12.81 6.68
CA THR A 257 21.83 -13.22 5.32
C THR A 257 22.24 -12.20 4.26
N ARG A 258 22.69 -11.01 4.67
CA ARG A 258 23.02 -9.86 3.80
C ARG A 258 21.86 -9.36 2.95
N VAL A 259 20.62 -9.64 3.38
CA VAL A 259 19.38 -9.25 2.68
C VAL A 259 18.84 -7.95 3.25
N HIS A 260 18.36 -7.06 2.38
CA HIS A 260 17.67 -5.84 2.77
C HIS A 260 16.35 -6.12 3.49
N GLY A 261 16.05 -5.31 4.51
CA GLY A 261 14.77 -5.34 5.20
C GLY A 261 13.66 -4.64 4.42
N GLU A 262 12.46 -4.68 5.00
CA GLU A 262 11.23 -4.20 4.35
C GLU A 262 11.32 -2.72 3.92
N LEU A 263 12.00 -1.87 4.69
CA LEU A 263 12.16 -0.46 4.36
C LEU A 263 12.94 -0.22 3.07
N ALA A 264 13.74 -1.17 2.59
CA ALA A 264 14.48 -0.96 1.33
C ALA A 264 13.68 -1.34 0.08
N VAL A 265 12.62 -2.16 0.23
CA VAL A 265 11.98 -2.86 -0.89
C VAL A 265 10.46 -2.64 -0.98
N LYS A 266 9.89 -1.91 -0.02
CA LYS A 266 8.45 -1.61 0.05
C LYS A 266 8.21 -0.11 0.03
N ASP A 267 7.16 0.32 -0.63
CA ASP A 267 6.71 1.72 -0.63
C ASP A 267 6.20 2.15 0.74
N THR A 268 5.58 1.23 1.48
CA THR A 268 5.02 1.52 2.80
C THR A 268 5.15 0.32 3.73
N VAL A 269 5.66 0.57 4.94
CA VAL A 269 5.60 -0.35 6.06
C VAL A 269 4.55 0.15 7.05
N ALA A 270 3.45 -0.60 7.18
CA ALA A 270 2.32 -0.28 8.03
C ALA A 270 2.32 -1.16 9.28
N PHE A 271 2.53 -0.56 10.45
CA PHE A 271 2.42 -1.22 11.75
C PHE A 271 0.95 -1.20 12.20
N ASP A 272 0.30 -2.34 12.08
CA ASP A 272 -1.06 -2.53 12.55
C ASP A 272 -1.09 -3.00 14.01
N GLU A 273 -2.12 -2.58 14.74
CA GLU A 273 -2.22 -2.75 16.18
C GLU A 273 -0.93 -2.37 16.91
N ILE A 274 -0.44 -1.13 16.69
CA ILE A 274 0.86 -0.65 17.16
C ILE A 274 1.11 -0.90 18.66
N SER A 275 0.06 -0.90 19.49
CA SER A 275 0.13 -1.22 20.92
C SER A 275 0.63 -2.64 21.23
N LYS A 276 0.52 -3.58 20.28
CA LYS A 276 0.97 -4.98 20.39
C LYS A 276 2.37 -5.21 19.81
N VAL A 277 2.98 -4.20 19.21
CA VAL A 277 4.36 -4.30 18.70
C VAL A 277 5.32 -4.34 19.87
N ARG A 278 6.36 -5.17 19.76
CA ARG A 278 7.46 -5.29 20.71
C ARG A 278 8.79 -5.22 19.96
N PHE A 279 9.76 -4.54 20.55
CA PHE A 279 11.10 -4.40 19.99
C PHE A 279 12.10 -5.15 20.90
N PRO A 280 12.86 -6.14 20.40
CA PRO A 280 13.87 -6.85 21.20
C PRO A 280 14.96 -5.92 21.77
N ASN A 281 15.36 -4.93 20.97
CA ASN A 281 16.32 -3.90 21.35
C ASN A 281 15.68 -2.53 21.08
N PRO A 282 14.86 -2.02 22.02
CA PRO A 282 14.08 -0.81 21.80
C PRO A 282 14.93 0.40 21.47
N ASP A 283 16.01 0.65 22.21
CA ASP A 283 16.82 1.86 22.03
C ASP A 283 17.47 1.92 20.65
N GLU A 284 18.08 0.81 20.19
CA GLU A 284 18.65 0.71 18.83
C GLU A 284 17.56 0.94 17.78
N MET A 285 16.41 0.30 17.96
CA MET A 285 15.31 0.33 17.02
C MET A 285 14.71 1.74 16.88
N ILE A 286 14.44 2.40 18.01
CA ILE A 286 13.88 3.75 18.06
C ILE A 286 14.88 4.77 17.54
N GLY A 287 16.16 4.65 17.88
CA GLY A 287 17.23 5.47 17.30
C GLY A 287 17.25 5.40 15.78
N LYS A 288 17.27 4.18 15.22
CA LYS A 288 17.26 3.99 13.75
C LYS A 288 15.98 4.49 13.09
N LEU A 289 14.82 4.32 13.72
CA LEU A 289 13.58 4.89 13.20
C LEU A 289 13.63 6.42 13.15
N LYS A 290 14.11 7.08 14.22
CA LYS A 290 14.24 8.54 14.23
C LYS A 290 15.16 9.05 13.12
N ASP A 291 16.31 8.40 12.95
CA ASP A 291 17.26 8.75 11.90
C ASP A 291 16.65 8.57 10.50
N TYR A 292 15.97 7.45 10.28
CA TYR A 292 15.28 7.14 9.03
C TYR A 292 14.13 8.11 8.72
N MET A 293 13.28 8.40 9.70
CA MET A 293 12.14 9.31 9.55
C MET A 293 12.59 10.75 9.23
N GLU A 294 13.77 11.15 9.73
CA GLU A 294 14.35 12.47 9.44
C GLU A 294 15.04 12.52 8.07
N SER A 295 15.83 11.50 7.73
CA SER A 295 16.74 11.57 6.58
C SER A 295 16.32 10.75 5.36
N GLY A 296 15.40 9.79 5.52
CA GLY A 296 15.15 8.73 4.53
C GLY A 296 16.31 7.73 4.42
N GLN A 297 17.24 7.73 5.38
CA GLN A 297 18.43 6.90 5.36
C GLN A 297 18.57 6.12 6.66
N TYR A 298 19.10 4.92 6.56
CA TYR A 298 19.47 4.14 7.73
C TYR A 298 20.84 3.50 7.52
N GLU A 299 21.53 3.30 8.64
CA GLU A 299 22.81 2.62 8.69
C GLU A 299 22.72 1.37 9.56
N ARG A 300 23.24 0.25 9.08
CA ARG A 300 23.36 -0.97 9.89
C ARG A 300 24.53 -1.81 9.41
N GLY A 301 25.50 -2.04 10.30
CA GLY A 301 26.78 -2.63 9.92
C GLY A 301 27.58 -1.67 9.04
N ASP A 302 28.09 -2.17 7.91
CA ASP A 302 28.84 -1.43 6.90
C ASP A 302 27.93 -0.84 5.79
N LYS A 303 26.61 -1.01 5.89
CA LYS A 303 25.64 -0.57 4.88
C LYS A 303 24.96 0.73 5.30
N ARG A 304 25.00 1.70 4.39
CA ARG A 304 24.14 2.89 4.37
C ARG A 304 23.17 2.76 3.20
N VAL A 305 21.88 2.84 3.50
CA VAL A 305 20.81 2.67 2.51
C VAL A 305 19.91 3.89 2.55
N THR A 306 19.67 4.47 1.36
CA THR A 306 18.63 5.47 1.16
C THR A 306 17.37 4.77 0.69
N SER A 307 16.24 5.12 1.28
CA SER A 307 14.93 4.63 0.87
C SER A 307 13.88 5.72 1.00
N ASP A 308 12.92 5.68 0.08
CA ASP A 308 11.72 6.49 0.12
C ASP A 308 10.54 5.74 0.80
N SER A 309 10.75 4.59 1.44
CA SER A 309 9.67 3.86 2.11
C SER A 309 8.97 4.71 3.18
N SER A 310 7.65 4.68 3.18
CA SER A 310 6.81 5.41 4.13
C SER A 310 6.49 4.56 5.35
N LEU A 311 6.30 5.21 6.50
CA LEU A 311 5.95 4.56 7.75
C LEU A 311 4.54 4.92 8.17
N VAL A 312 3.71 3.92 8.45
CA VAL A 312 2.35 4.13 8.94
C VAL A 312 2.17 3.40 10.26
N PHE A 313 1.75 4.11 11.30
CA PHE A 313 1.44 3.53 12.60
C PHE A 313 -0.07 3.56 12.81
N MET A 314 -0.69 2.40 13.05
CA MET A 314 -2.13 2.29 13.21
C MET A 314 -2.48 1.75 14.60
N GLY A 315 -3.29 2.49 15.33
CA GLY A 315 -3.76 2.11 16.66
C GLY A 315 -5.28 2.09 16.77
N ASN A 316 -5.78 1.27 17.68
CA ASN A 316 -7.18 1.23 18.03
C ASN A 316 -7.40 2.01 19.33
N ILE A 317 -8.42 2.87 19.34
CA ILE A 317 -8.80 3.68 20.50
C ILE A 317 -10.29 3.54 20.82
N ALA A 318 -10.63 3.74 22.08
CA ALA A 318 -12.00 3.98 22.53
C ALA A 318 -12.42 5.40 22.17
N VAL A 319 -13.69 5.53 21.74
CA VAL A 319 -14.28 6.81 21.34
C VAL A 319 -15.65 6.98 21.98
N GLU A 320 -16.01 8.22 22.27
CA GLU A 320 -17.35 8.61 22.71
C GLU A 320 -17.97 9.60 21.74
N LEU A 321 -19.30 9.65 21.69
CA LEU A 321 -20.02 10.59 20.85
C LEU A 321 -20.09 11.95 21.54
N SER A 322 -19.58 12.99 20.88
CA SER A 322 -19.73 14.39 21.27
C SER A 322 -20.66 15.14 20.31
N GLU A 323 -20.99 16.39 20.62
CA GLU A 323 -21.79 17.27 19.73
C GLU A 323 -21.18 17.41 18.33
N ASN A 324 -19.84 17.34 18.23
CA ASN A 324 -19.09 17.49 16.99
C ASN A 324 -18.65 16.14 16.36
N GLY A 325 -19.24 15.01 16.82
CA GLY A 325 -18.90 13.67 16.36
C GLY A 325 -18.06 12.88 17.37
N TYR A 326 -17.46 11.77 16.94
CA TYR A 326 -16.69 10.90 17.82
C TYR A 326 -15.38 11.55 18.24
N VAL A 327 -15.04 11.45 19.54
CA VAL A 327 -13.77 11.92 20.10
C VAL A 327 -13.06 10.80 20.87
N PRO A 328 -11.72 10.76 20.87
CA PRO A 328 -10.96 9.82 21.70
C PRO A 328 -11.25 10.01 23.20
N VAL A 329 -11.47 8.91 23.92
CA VAL A 329 -11.63 8.92 25.40
C VAL A 329 -10.26 8.85 26.09
N GLU A 330 -9.31 8.18 25.45
CA GLU A 330 -7.98 7.93 25.98
C GLU A 330 -6.93 8.90 25.42
N ASP A 331 -5.84 9.09 26.16
CA ASP A 331 -4.67 9.81 25.67
C ASP A 331 -3.93 8.94 24.62
N LEU A 332 -3.80 9.50 23.42
CA LEU A 332 -3.20 8.87 22.24
C LEU A 332 -1.77 8.35 22.49
N THR A 333 -1.05 8.95 23.44
CA THR A 333 0.29 8.54 23.87
C THR A 333 0.33 7.08 24.32
N TYR A 334 -0.68 6.64 25.05
CA TYR A 334 -0.68 5.30 25.64
C TYR A 334 -1.05 4.21 24.63
N VAL A 335 -1.53 4.59 23.44
CA VAL A 335 -1.75 3.69 22.31
C VAL A 335 -0.42 3.22 21.72
N LEU A 336 0.63 4.04 21.80
CA LEU A 336 1.98 3.66 21.39
C LEU A 336 2.62 2.71 22.42
N PRO A 337 3.46 1.76 21.97
CA PRO A 337 4.29 0.98 22.86
C PRO A 337 5.25 1.92 23.60
N GLU A 338 5.59 1.59 24.85
CA GLU A 338 6.40 2.45 25.73
C GLU A 338 7.64 3.06 25.04
N PRO A 339 8.47 2.31 24.27
CA PRO A 339 9.65 2.89 23.64
C PRO A 339 9.37 3.96 22.57
N MET A 340 8.13 4.03 22.06
CA MET A 340 7.72 5.01 21.08
C MET A 340 7.03 6.24 21.70
N ARG A 341 6.83 6.27 23.03
CA ARG A 341 6.24 7.41 23.74
C ARG A 341 7.28 8.50 23.97
N ASP A 342 7.84 8.96 22.87
CA ASP A 342 9.02 9.82 22.82
C ASP A 342 8.72 11.01 21.92
N SER A 343 8.85 12.22 22.46
CA SER A 343 8.54 13.48 21.76
C SER A 343 9.36 13.64 20.49
N ALA A 344 10.64 13.24 20.49
CA ALA A 344 11.49 13.32 19.31
C ALA A 344 11.06 12.35 18.21
N LEU A 345 10.50 11.19 18.55
CA LEU A 345 9.90 10.28 17.56
C LEU A 345 8.59 10.88 17.01
N ILE A 346 7.71 11.36 17.89
CA ILE A 346 6.41 11.92 17.53
C ILE A 346 6.57 13.18 16.68
N ASP A 347 7.58 14.01 16.93
CA ASP A 347 7.86 15.22 16.16
C ASP A 347 8.25 14.93 14.70
N ARG A 348 8.69 13.71 14.40
CA ARG A 348 8.98 13.23 13.03
C ARG A 348 7.76 12.65 12.31
N ILE A 349 6.60 12.59 12.97
CA ILE A 349 5.34 12.24 12.32
C ILE A 349 4.85 13.44 11.49
N HIS A 350 4.60 13.19 10.21
CA HIS A 350 4.14 14.20 9.28
C HIS A 350 2.64 14.51 9.43
N GLY A 351 1.84 13.54 9.88
CA GLY A 351 0.41 13.76 10.09
C GLY A 351 -0.25 12.73 10.99
N LEU A 352 -1.16 13.21 11.84
CA LEU A 352 -2.10 12.40 12.62
C LEU A 352 -3.46 12.39 11.92
N LEU A 353 -3.81 11.26 11.32
CA LEU A 353 -5.10 11.04 10.67
C LEU A 353 -6.16 10.74 11.74
N PRO A 354 -7.29 11.48 11.78
CA PRO A 354 -8.34 11.28 12.76
C PRO A 354 -9.27 10.15 12.32
N GLY A 355 -8.76 8.92 12.34
CA GLY A 355 -9.52 7.71 11.98
C GLY A 355 -10.75 7.45 12.87
N TRP A 356 -10.88 8.15 14.01
CA TRP A 356 -12.08 8.18 14.84
C TRP A 356 -13.27 8.92 14.23
N GLU A 357 -13.03 9.81 13.26
CA GLU A 357 -14.10 10.49 12.53
C GLU A 357 -14.75 9.59 11.48
N LEU A 358 -14.14 8.43 11.16
CA LEU A 358 -14.65 7.48 10.19
C LEU A 358 -15.68 6.54 10.83
N PRO A 359 -16.81 6.27 10.15
CA PRO A 359 -17.81 5.34 10.66
C PRO A 359 -17.25 3.91 10.69
N LYS A 360 -17.81 3.09 11.58
CA LYS A 360 -17.52 1.65 11.59
C LYS A 360 -18.08 1.00 10.32
N ILE A 361 -17.24 0.26 9.61
CA ILE A 361 -17.58 -0.59 8.48
C ILE A 361 -18.21 -1.85 9.07
N SER A 362 -19.54 -1.89 9.08
CA SER A 362 -20.29 -2.98 9.73
C SER A 362 -20.71 -4.06 8.73
N GLN A 363 -21.45 -3.68 7.70
CA GLN A 363 -22.10 -4.61 6.79
C GLN A 363 -21.66 -4.38 5.34
N THR A 364 -21.20 -5.46 4.69
CA THR A 364 -20.79 -5.53 3.27
C THR A 364 -21.76 -4.82 2.34
N LYS A 365 -23.07 -5.08 2.52
CA LYS A 365 -24.16 -4.50 1.71
C LYS A 365 -24.20 -2.97 1.74
N TYR A 366 -23.73 -2.33 2.80
CA TYR A 366 -23.88 -0.89 2.99
C TYR A 366 -22.57 -0.13 2.76
N HIS A 367 -21.42 -0.72 3.08
CA HIS A 367 -20.14 0.01 3.07
C HIS A 367 -19.23 -0.30 1.89
N LEU A 368 -19.48 -1.38 1.15
CA LEU A 368 -18.64 -1.76 0.02
C LEU A 368 -19.18 -1.21 -1.29
N SER A 369 -18.27 -0.83 -2.18
CA SER A 369 -18.59 -0.20 -3.45
C SER A 369 -19.52 -1.08 -4.27
N LYS A 370 -20.57 -0.43 -4.81
CA LYS A 370 -21.50 -1.03 -5.77
C LYS A 370 -21.27 -0.59 -7.21
N ASN A 371 -20.15 0.07 -7.46
CA ASN A 371 -19.91 0.83 -8.66
C ASN A 371 -18.65 0.36 -9.37
N TYR A 372 -18.44 0.92 -10.56
CA TYR A 372 -17.16 0.78 -11.22
C TYR A 372 -16.10 1.59 -10.49
N GLY A 373 -14.86 1.10 -10.54
CA GLY A 373 -13.69 1.82 -10.08
C GLY A 373 -12.48 1.44 -10.93
N ILE A 374 -11.35 2.06 -10.64
CA ILE A 374 -10.07 1.79 -11.29
C ILE A 374 -9.58 0.40 -10.84
N ALA A 375 -9.07 -0.41 -11.76
CA ALA A 375 -8.44 -1.70 -11.47
C ALA A 375 -7.34 -1.53 -10.41
N SER A 376 -7.37 -2.35 -9.36
CA SER A 376 -6.52 -2.14 -8.17
C SER A 376 -5.03 -2.32 -8.46
N ASP A 377 -4.67 -3.24 -9.35
CA ASP A 377 -3.31 -3.45 -9.83
C ASP A 377 -2.78 -2.23 -10.60
N TYR A 378 -3.54 -1.73 -11.57
CA TYR A 378 -3.18 -0.50 -12.30
C TYR A 378 -3.05 0.69 -11.35
N LEU A 379 -4.02 0.89 -10.45
CA LEU A 379 -3.96 1.99 -9.48
C LEU A 379 -2.70 1.89 -8.60
N ALA A 380 -2.35 0.68 -8.15
CA ALA A 380 -1.15 0.43 -7.36
C ALA A 380 0.14 0.78 -8.11
N GLU A 381 0.27 0.36 -9.37
CA GLU A 381 1.44 0.65 -10.19
C GLU A 381 1.53 2.14 -10.57
N ALA A 382 0.40 2.77 -10.90
CA ALA A 382 0.35 4.19 -11.23
C ALA A 382 0.81 5.04 -10.04
N ILE A 383 0.25 4.83 -8.85
CA ILE A 383 0.66 5.58 -7.65
C ILE A 383 2.07 5.26 -7.20
N HIS A 384 2.55 4.01 -7.39
CA HIS A 384 3.94 3.63 -7.17
C HIS A 384 4.88 4.46 -8.07
N SER A 385 4.57 4.56 -9.37
CA SER A 385 5.36 5.35 -10.32
C SER A 385 5.39 6.84 -9.94
N MET A 386 4.26 7.39 -9.48
CA MET A 386 4.12 8.79 -9.04
C MET A 386 4.98 9.16 -7.81
N ARG A 387 5.53 8.18 -7.08
CA ARG A 387 6.43 8.43 -5.95
C ARG A 387 7.76 9.07 -6.34
N LYS A 388 8.19 8.83 -7.59
CA LYS A 388 9.48 9.31 -8.13
C LYS A 388 9.56 10.84 -8.17
N GLU A 389 8.41 11.51 -8.24
CA GLU A 389 8.32 12.96 -8.26
C GLU A 389 7.57 13.48 -7.04
N THR A 390 8.02 14.60 -6.48
CA THR A 390 7.36 15.27 -5.36
C THR A 390 6.68 16.56 -5.83
N SER A 391 5.46 16.79 -5.35
CA SER A 391 4.71 18.03 -5.56
C SER A 391 4.93 19.04 -4.42
N ALA A 392 5.88 18.77 -3.52
CA ALA A 392 6.25 19.66 -2.42
C ALA A 392 6.71 21.06 -2.90
N THR A 393 7.22 21.18 -4.12
CA THR A 393 7.66 22.47 -4.69
C THR A 393 6.50 23.41 -4.99
N LEU A 394 5.29 22.89 -5.28
CA LEU A 394 4.08 23.70 -5.47
C LEU A 394 3.71 24.47 -4.21
N VAL A 395 4.01 23.92 -3.02
CA VAL A 395 3.80 24.62 -1.76
C VAL A 395 4.56 25.94 -1.77
N ASN A 396 5.82 25.95 -2.19
CA ASN A 396 6.62 27.17 -2.21
C ASN A 396 6.07 28.23 -3.18
N GLN A 397 5.28 27.83 -4.18
CA GLN A 397 4.67 28.74 -5.16
C GLN A 397 3.37 29.34 -4.64
N HIS A 398 2.60 28.60 -3.84
CA HIS A 398 1.25 29.01 -3.43
C HIS A 398 1.10 29.38 -1.95
N VAL A 399 2.06 29.02 -1.10
CA VAL A 399 1.94 29.11 0.35
C VAL A 399 3.10 29.90 0.96
N GLU A 400 2.76 30.77 1.90
CA GLU A 400 3.67 31.42 2.84
C GLU A 400 3.33 30.95 4.26
N PHE A 401 4.33 30.40 4.96
CA PHE A 401 4.18 29.90 6.33
C PHE A 401 4.26 31.03 7.36
N SER A 402 3.50 30.94 8.45
CA SER A 402 3.66 31.85 9.58
C SER A 402 4.97 31.63 10.35
N GLU A 403 5.42 32.65 11.09
CA GLU A 403 6.73 32.67 11.77
C GLU A 403 6.96 31.52 12.77
N ASN A 404 5.89 30.92 13.30
CA ASN A 404 5.93 29.81 14.25
C ASN A 404 6.15 28.42 13.61
N PHE A 405 6.26 28.33 12.28
CA PHE A 405 6.64 27.09 11.59
C PHE A 405 8.10 26.74 11.89
N LYS A 406 8.34 25.52 12.37
CA LYS A 406 9.68 24.92 12.41
C LYS A 406 9.92 24.14 11.13
N ILE A 407 11.18 23.85 10.83
CA ILE A 407 11.60 23.06 9.65
C ILE A 407 10.84 21.72 9.56
N ARG A 408 10.60 21.05 10.68
CA ARG A 408 9.83 19.79 10.72
C ARG A 408 8.35 19.99 10.39
N ASP A 409 7.74 21.11 10.78
CA ASP A 409 6.35 21.40 10.40
C ASP A 409 6.23 21.67 8.90
N GLU A 410 7.19 22.41 8.32
CA GLU A 410 7.23 22.62 6.88
C GLU A 410 7.38 21.30 6.12
N LYS A 411 8.32 20.44 6.55
CA LYS A 411 8.55 19.13 5.93
C LYS A 411 7.29 18.26 6.02
N ALA A 412 6.68 18.20 7.20
CA ALA A 412 5.45 17.47 7.44
C ALA A 412 4.30 17.94 6.53
N PHE A 413 4.07 19.25 6.51
CA PHE A 413 3.06 19.88 5.66
C PHE A 413 3.30 19.59 4.18
N LYS A 414 4.54 19.78 3.70
CA LYS A 414 4.92 19.53 2.30
C LYS A 414 4.68 18.07 1.89
N LYS A 415 4.97 17.11 2.78
CA LYS A 415 4.77 15.68 2.53
C LYS A 415 3.29 15.29 2.45
N THR A 416 2.46 15.73 3.40
CA THR A 416 1.02 15.45 3.38
C THR A 416 0.32 16.15 2.22
N PHE A 417 0.68 17.42 1.97
CA PHE A 417 0.19 18.18 0.81
C PHE A 417 0.55 17.49 -0.51
N SER A 418 1.82 17.08 -0.70
CA SER A 418 2.27 16.45 -1.94
C SER A 418 1.48 15.18 -2.26
N GLY A 419 1.25 14.32 -1.27
CA GLY A 419 0.48 13.10 -1.49
C GLY A 419 -0.99 13.37 -1.81
N LEU A 420 -1.65 14.28 -1.08
CA LEU A 420 -3.03 14.67 -1.37
C LEU A 420 -3.17 15.31 -2.76
N PHE A 421 -2.25 16.20 -3.10
CA PHE A 421 -2.22 16.87 -4.39
C PHE A 421 -2.10 15.87 -5.53
N LYS A 422 -1.14 14.94 -5.44
CA LYS A 422 -0.95 13.90 -6.46
C LYS A 422 -2.16 12.99 -6.63
N LEU A 423 -2.86 12.66 -5.55
CA LEU A 423 -4.08 11.83 -5.63
C LEU A 423 -5.26 12.58 -6.28
N LEU A 424 -5.46 13.84 -5.91
CA LEU A 424 -6.65 14.60 -6.29
C LEU A 424 -6.49 15.36 -7.60
N PHE A 425 -5.26 15.71 -7.95
CA PHE A 425 -4.87 16.48 -9.15
C PHE A 425 -3.67 15.83 -9.84
N PRO A 426 -3.76 14.55 -10.26
CA PRO A 426 -2.67 13.91 -11.02
C PRO A 426 -2.37 14.67 -12.33
N ASP A 427 -3.38 15.30 -12.93
CA ASP A 427 -3.28 16.18 -14.10
C ASP A 427 -2.78 17.61 -13.79
N LYS A 428 -2.48 17.91 -12.53
CA LYS A 428 -2.05 19.23 -12.02
C LYS A 428 -3.08 20.35 -12.26
N SER A 429 -4.33 20.01 -12.56
CA SER A 429 -5.42 20.96 -12.77
C SER A 429 -6.24 21.13 -11.49
N PHE A 430 -6.30 22.35 -10.96
CA PHE A 430 -7.03 22.66 -9.74
C PHE A 430 -7.51 24.12 -9.75
N ASN A 431 -8.59 24.39 -9.01
CA ASN A 431 -8.97 25.76 -8.67
C ASN A 431 -8.50 26.16 -7.26
N LYS A 432 -8.61 27.45 -6.95
CA LYS A 432 -8.13 28.01 -5.68
C LYS A 432 -8.82 27.40 -4.45
N ASN A 433 -10.12 27.12 -4.52
CA ASN A 433 -10.86 26.55 -3.38
C ASN A 433 -10.46 25.09 -3.13
N GLU A 434 -10.27 24.34 -4.21
CA GLU A 434 -9.78 22.96 -4.17
C GLU A 434 -8.40 22.86 -3.53
N LEU A 435 -7.49 23.77 -3.91
CA LEU A 435 -6.16 23.86 -3.30
C LEU A 435 -6.24 24.20 -1.80
N ILE A 436 -7.10 25.14 -1.41
CA ILE A 436 -7.33 25.53 -0.01
C ILE A 436 -7.77 24.32 0.82
N ASN A 437 -8.63 23.45 0.28
CA ASN A 437 -9.08 22.26 1.00
C ASN A 437 -7.92 21.31 1.33
N ILE A 438 -7.01 21.08 0.39
CA ILE A 438 -5.81 20.24 0.63
C ILE A 438 -4.86 20.90 1.62
N ILE A 439 -4.66 22.22 1.51
CA ILE A 439 -3.82 23.00 2.43
C ILE A 439 -4.36 22.88 3.85
N ASN A 440 -5.66 23.12 4.06
CA ASN A 440 -6.28 23.06 5.38
C ASN A 440 -6.18 21.66 5.99
N LEU A 441 -6.37 20.61 5.19
CA LEU A 441 -6.26 19.24 5.67
C LEU A 441 -4.82 18.89 6.07
N SER A 442 -3.84 19.31 5.28
CA SER A 442 -2.40 19.11 5.55
C SER A 442 -1.96 19.85 6.82
N LEU A 443 -2.45 21.09 7.00
CA LEU A 443 -2.27 21.86 8.23
C LEU A 443 -2.86 21.16 9.45
N GLU A 444 -4.10 20.69 9.33
CA GLU A 444 -4.81 20.02 10.42
C GLU A 444 -4.03 18.78 10.91
N TYR A 445 -3.56 17.95 9.99
CA TYR A 445 -2.81 16.74 10.34
C TYR A 445 -1.52 17.04 11.10
N ARG A 446 -0.79 18.09 10.72
CA ARG A 446 0.42 18.49 11.44
C ARG A 446 0.08 19.22 12.75
N GLN A 447 -0.97 20.04 12.78
CA GLN A 447 -1.43 20.70 13.99
C GLN A 447 -1.79 19.70 15.09
N ARG A 448 -2.44 18.59 14.74
CA ARG A 448 -2.77 17.52 15.69
C ARG A 448 -1.52 16.90 16.32
N VAL A 449 -0.43 16.78 15.57
CA VAL A 449 0.87 16.32 16.11
C VAL A 449 1.48 17.37 17.03
N ARG A 450 1.45 18.66 16.66
CA ARG A 450 1.88 19.78 17.53
C ARG A 450 1.10 19.84 18.85
N ASP A 451 -0.23 19.72 18.78
CA ASP A 451 -1.11 19.69 19.95
C ASP A 451 -0.78 18.49 20.86
N TRP A 452 -0.43 17.35 20.27
CA TRP A 452 0.01 16.15 21.01
C TRP A 452 1.38 16.36 21.68
N LEU A 453 2.36 16.91 20.96
CA LEU A 453 3.69 17.22 21.50
C LEU A 453 3.63 18.22 22.66
N HIS A 454 2.77 19.25 22.56
CA HIS A 454 2.56 20.20 23.67
C HIS A 454 2.03 19.50 24.93
N ARG A 455 1.15 18.51 24.79
CA ARG A 455 0.66 17.73 25.95
C ARG A 455 1.75 16.87 26.57
N LEU A 456 2.65 16.32 25.74
CA LEU A 456 3.75 15.48 26.20
C LEU A 456 4.86 16.28 26.89
N GLU A 457 5.31 17.36 26.26
CA GLU A 457 6.43 18.17 26.72
C GLU A 457 6.13 19.66 26.53
N PRO A 458 5.24 20.25 27.36
CA PRO A 458 4.77 21.63 27.17
C PRO A 458 5.88 22.68 27.28
N GLY A 459 7.00 22.36 27.94
CA GLY A 459 8.17 23.22 28.04
C GLY A 459 8.97 23.35 26.74
N GLU A 460 8.98 22.30 25.89
CA GLU A 460 9.69 22.30 24.59
C GLU A 460 8.76 22.69 23.44
N PHE A 461 7.49 22.28 23.52
CA PHE A 461 6.50 22.49 22.47
C PHE A 461 5.42 23.45 22.97
N GLN A 462 5.42 24.68 22.46
CA GLN A 462 4.41 25.69 22.81
C GLN A 462 3.06 25.39 22.16
N ASN A 463 1.98 25.82 22.82
CA ASN A 463 0.61 25.70 22.30
C ASN A 463 0.33 26.79 21.26
N GLU A 464 0.80 26.56 20.04
CA GLU A 464 0.69 27.48 18.92
C GLU A 464 -0.17 26.89 17.80
N LYS A 465 -0.90 27.75 17.07
CA LYS A 465 -1.63 27.36 15.87
C LYS A 465 -0.81 27.66 14.62
N LEU A 466 -0.58 26.62 13.82
CA LEU A 466 0.01 26.70 12.51
C LEU A 466 -0.97 27.40 11.57
N SER A 467 -0.48 28.38 10.80
CA SER A 467 -1.27 29.09 9.81
C SER A 467 -0.47 29.34 8.55
N VAL A 468 -1.17 29.47 7.43
CA VAL A 468 -0.57 29.77 6.13
C VAL A 468 -1.32 30.89 5.45
N LYS A 469 -0.59 31.69 4.67
CA LYS A 469 -1.15 32.67 3.76
C LYS A 469 -0.98 32.16 2.33
N LEU A 470 -2.02 32.35 1.52
CA LEU A 470 -1.92 32.07 0.09
C LEU A 470 -1.16 33.20 -0.59
N LYS A 471 -0.19 32.85 -1.42
CA LYS A 471 0.47 33.81 -2.30
C LYS A 471 -0.55 34.32 -3.33
N SER A 472 -0.49 35.61 -3.60
CA SER A 472 -1.36 36.35 -4.52
C SER A 472 -1.13 35.94 -5.97
#